data_AF-A0A452ZP98-F1
#
_entry.id   AF-A0A452ZP98-F1
#
_cell.length_a   1.000
_cell.length_b   1.000
_cell.length_c   1.000
_cell.angle_alpha   90.00
_cell.angle_beta   90.00
_cell.angle_gamma   90.00
#
_symmetry.space_group_name_H-M   'P 1'
#
loop_
_entity.id
_entity.type
_entity.pdbx_description
1 polymer ?
#
loop_
_entity_poly.entity_id
_entity_poly.type
_entity_poly.pdbx_seq_one_letter_code
_entity_poly.pdbx_strand_id
1 'polypeptide(L)'
;ITWWYQAALRRVIHECTGTPLHPLPADIERASYGLVKLQKVASFFDIFDKICDPLKVAVSEQPLSMELTGQMFGFLLYVSEYQGKGPYSILSIPKVHDRAQVFVSCSLDDVRNQIYAGVIERWSSKTLQIPTLNCSSNIRLSILVIVMNFFCKV
;
A
#
# COMPACT_ATOMS: atom_id res chain seq x y z
N ILE A 1 4.51 -25.78 -8.26
CA ILE A 1 4.30 -27.23 -8.38
C ILE A 1 5.66 -27.90 -8.36
N THR A 2 5.94 -28.72 -7.37
CA THR A 2 7.23 -29.39 -7.19
C THR A 2 7.33 -30.61 -8.10
N TRP A 3 8.57 -31.05 -8.42
CA TRP A 3 8.84 -32.22 -9.25
C TRP A 3 8.09 -33.48 -8.76
N TRP A 4 8.03 -33.66 -7.45
CA TRP A 4 7.27 -34.71 -6.76
C TRP A 4 5.77 -34.71 -7.09
N TYR A 5 5.15 -33.54 -7.14
CA TYR A 5 3.73 -33.41 -7.46
C TYR A 5 3.45 -33.80 -8.91
N GLN A 6 4.31 -33.40 -9.84
CA GLN A 6 4.18 -33.77 -11.25
C GLN A 6 4.41 -35.27 -11.48
N ALA A 7 5.42 -35.84 -10.83
CA ALA A 7 5.70 -37.28 -10.90
C ALA A 7 4.52 -38.11 -10.37
N ALA A 8 3.95 -37.71 -9.22
CA ALA A 8 2.82 -38.39 -8.62
C ALA A 8 1.56 -38.35 -9.51
N LEU A 9 1.19 -37.17 -10.02
CA LEU A 9 0.02 -37.03 -10.90
C LEU A 9 0.18 -37.79 -12.21
N ARG A 10 1.36 -37.71 -12.84
CA ARG A 10 1.64 -38.39 -14.11
C ARG A 10 1.60 -39.90 -13.96
N ARG A 11 2.03 -40.44 -12.82
CA ARG A 11 1.89 -41.86 -12.50
C ARG A 11 0.42 -42.29 -12.45
N VAL A 12 -0.42 -41.55 -11.71
CA VAL A 12 -1.86 -41.86 -11.62
C VAL A 12 -2.54 -41.80 -12.98
N ILE A 13 -2.26 -40.77 -13.78
CA ILE A 13 -2.84 -40.63 -15.13
C ILE A 13 -2.42 -41.79 -16.03
N HIS A 14 -1.16 -42.22 -15.96
CA HIS A 14 -0.68 -43.38 -16.72
C HIS A 14 -1.39 -44.68 -16.29
N GLU A 15 -1.51 -44.93 -14.98
CA GLU A 15 -2.22 -46.09 -14.43
C GLU A 15 -3.70 -46.13 -14.86
N CYS A 16 -4.37 -44.98 -14.95
CA CYS A 16 -5.78 -44.92 -15.34
C CYS A 16 -6.04 -44.96 -16.85
N THR A 17 -5.15 -44.40 -17.67
CA THR A 17 -5.39 -44.24 -19.12
C THR A 17 -4.69 -45.30 -19.96
N GLY A 18 -3.68 -45.99 -19.41
CA GLY A 18 -2.82 -46.92 -20.16
C GLY A 18 -1.99 -46.26 -21.25
N THR A 19 -2.04 -44.93 -21.38
CA THR A 19 -1.31 -44.18 -22.41
C THR A 19 0.01 -43.63 -21.85
N PRO A 20 1.13 -43.78 -22.57
CA PRO A 20 2.39 -43.17 -22.17
C PRO A 20 2.30 -41.65 -22.30
N LEU A 21 2.66 -40.95 -21.24
CA LEU A 21 2.65 -39.48 -21.21
C LEU A 21 3.92 -38.91 -21.85
N HIS A 22 3.76 -37.88 -22.68
CA HIS A 22 4.86 -37.18 -23.34
C HIS A 22 5.86 -36.63 -22.31
N PRO A 23 7.18 -36.68 -22.58
CA PRO A 23 8.19 -36.21 -21.64
C PRO A 23 7.98 -34.74 -21.28
N LEU A 24 8.35 -34.37 -20.05
CA LEU A 24 8.30 -32.97 -19.63
C LEU A 24 9.36 -32.17 -20.40
N PRO A 25 9.08 -30.90 -20.73
CA PRO A 25 10.13 -30.00 -21.22
C PRO A 25 11.23 -29.88 -20.16
N ALA A 26 12.45 -29.59 -20.60
CA ALA A 26 13.56 -29.31 -19.69
C ALA A 26 13.24 -28.12 -18.78
N ASP A 27 13.80 -28.12 -17.58
CA ASP A 27 13.66 -27.00 -16.65
C ASP A 27 14.21 -25.72 -17.28
N ILE A 28 13.49 -24.62 -17.09
CA ILE A 28 13.93 -23.30 -17.57
C ILE A 28 15.13 -22.87 -16.72
N GLU A 29 16.23 -22.54 -17.38
CA GLU A 29 17.43 -22.04 -16.71
C GLU A 29 17.13 -20.75 -15.93
N ARG A 30 17.62 -20.71 -14.69
CA ARG A 30 17.50 -19.53 -13.82
C ARG A 30 18.82 -18.81 -13.78
N ALA A 31 18.80 -17.52 -14.10
CA ALA A 31 19.97 -16.66 -14.00
C ALA A 31 20.01 -15.96 -12.63
N SER A 32 21.20 -15.92 -12.03
CA SER A 32 21.49 -15.06 -10.87
C SER A 32 22.03 -13.73 -11.39
N TYR A 33 21.16 -12.74 -11.52
CA TYR A 33 21.50 -11.42 -12.08
C TYR A 33 22.44 -10.58 -11.19
N GLY A 34 22.74 -11.03 -9.98
CA GLY A 34 23.60 -10.32 -9.04
C GLY A 34 22.98 -9.06 -8.45
N LEU A 35 23.83 -8.17 -7.93
CA LEU A 35 23.42 -6.96 -7.24
C LEU A 35 23.05 -5.85 -8.25
N VAL A 36 21.82 -5.35 -8.17
CA VAL A 36 21.37 -4.18 -8.93
C VAL A 36 21.37 -2.96 -8.01
N LYS A 37 22.15 -1.93 -8.36
CA LYS A 37 22.16 -0.65 -7.62
C LYS A 37 20.98 0.20 -8.08
N LEU A 38 20.13 0.59 -7.13
CA LEU A 38 18.99 1.49 -7.38
C LEU A 38 19.35 2.91 -6.94
N GLN A 39 18.87 3.89 -7.69
CA GLN A 39 18.96 5.32 -7.36
C GLN A 39 17.54 5.86 -7.13
N LYS A 40 17.38 6.74 -6.14
CA LYS A 40 16.09 7.39 -5.87
C LYS A 40 15.74 8.30 -7.05
N VAL A 41 14.61 8.03 -7.70
CA VAL A 41 14.12 8.85 -8.82
C VAL A 41 13.32 10.05 -8.30
N ALA A 42 12.32 9.81 -7.44
CA ALA A 42 11.47 10.85 -6.87
C ALA A 42 10.80 10.38 -5.57
N SER A 43 10.30 11.33 -4.77
CA SER A 43 9.34 11.01 -3.71
C SER A 43 7.92 10.89 -4.28
N PHE A 44 7.06 10.08 -3.65
CA PHE A 44 5.65 9.98 -4.02
C PHE A 44 4.93 11.33 -4.01
N PHE A 45 5.20 12.15 -2.99
CA PHE A 45 4.57 13.47 -2.84
C PHE A 45 5.06 14.49 -3.87
N ASP A 46 6.28 14.34 -4.41
CA ASP A 46 6.82 15.24 -5.44
C ASP A 46 6.17 15.01 -6.81
N ILE A 47 5.65 13.79 -7.03
CA ILE A 47 5.04 13.38 -8.30
C ILE A 47 3.53 13.20 -8.19
N PHE A 48 2.93 13.48 -7.03
CA PHE A 48 1.52 13.23 -6.75
C PHE A 48 0.62 13.89 -7.81
N ASP A 49 0.91 15.14 -8.17
CA ASP A 49 0.17 15.90 -9.19
C ASP A 49 0.29 15.31 -10.61
N LYS A 50 1.28 14.45 -10.86
CA LYS A 50 1.50 13.79 -12.16
C LYS A 50 0.87 12.40 -12.22
N ILE A 51 0.76 11.70 -11.09
CA ILE A 51 0.24 10.34 -11.02
C ILE A 51 -1.25 10.30 -10.67
N CYS A 52 -1.75 11.34 -10.01
CA CYS A 52 -3.16 11.46 -9.65
C CYS A 52 -3.90 12.19 -10.78
N ASP A 53 -4.98 11.59 -11.26
CA ASP A 53 -5.91 12.26 -12.16
C ASP A 53 -6.77 13.23 -11.34
N PRO A 54 -6.70 14.56 -11.57
CA PRO A 54 -7.49 15.54 -10.81
C PRO A 54 -8.99 15.27 -10.86
N LEU A 55 -9.49 14.61 -11.93
CA LEU A 55 -10.90 14.25 -12.08
C LEU A 55 -11.32 13.08 -11.19
N LYS A 56 -10.36 12.34 -10.60
CA LYS A 56 -10.60 11.21 -9.71
C LYS A 56 -10.48 11.57 -8.22
N VAL A 57 -10.28 12.86 -7.92
CA VAL A 57 -10.26 13.34 -6.54
C VAL A 57 -11.70 13.44 -6.02
N ALA A 58 -12.03 12.61 -5.03
CA ALA A 58 -13.31 12.67 -4.34
C ALA A 58 -13.19 13.50 -3.05
N VAL A 59 -14.05 14.51 -2.91
CA VAL A 59 -14.20 15.28 -1.68
C VAL A 59 -15.41 14.74 -0.91
N SER A 60 -15.20 14.34 0.33
CA SER A 60 -16.27 13.81 1.19
C SER A 60 -16.02 14.20 2.64
N GLU A 61 -17.09 14.38 3.42
CA GLU A 61 -17.03 14.61 4.86
C GLU A 61 -16.51 13.38 5.62
N GLN A 62 -16.68 12.19 5.06
CA GLN A 62 -16.25 10.92 5.64
C GLN A 62 -15.29 10.18 4.70
N PRO A 63 -14.33 9.41 5.24
CA PRO A 63 -13.40 8.65 4.40
C PRO A 63 -14.16 7.61 3.56
N LEU A 64 -14.07 7.74 2.24
CA LEU A 64 -14.63 6.78 1.28
C LEU A 64 -13.73 5.56 1.13
N SER A 65 -14.29 4.38 0.89
CA SER A 65 -13.49 3.19 0.57
C SER A 65 -12.97 3.24 -0.88
N MET A 66 -11.93 2.46 -1.20
CA MET A 66 -11.36 2.48 -2.55
C MET A 66 -12.40 2.12 -3.63
N GLU A 67 -13.29 1.17 -3.32
CA GLU A 67 -14.35 0.72 -4.23
C GLU A 67 -15.32 1.85 -4.56
N LEU A 68 -15.66 2.67 -3.56
CA LEU A 68 -16.52 3.85 -3.75
C LEU A 68 -15.83 4.95 -4.56
N THR A 69 -14.49 5.02 -4.52
CA THR A 69 -13.69 5.91 -5.38
C THR A 69 -13.42 5.33 -6.77
N GLY A 70 -13.96 4.14 -7.09
CA GLY A 70 -13.76 3.47 -8.38
C GLY A 70 -12.38 2.83 -8.57
N GLN A 71 -11.63 2.62 -7.48
CA GLN A 71 -10.31 2.01 -7.50
C GLN A 71 -10.33 0.63 -6.82
N MET A 72 -9.83 -0.41 -7.52
CA MET A 72 -9.88 -1.79 -7.01
C MET A 72 -8.59 -2.26 -6.35
N PHE A 73 -7.44 -1.65 -6.66
CA PHE A 73 -6.13 -2.06 -6.16
C PHE A 73 -5.16 -0.89 -6.03
N GLY A 74 -4.08 -1.09 -5.29
CA GLY A 74 -2.99 -0.13 -5.15
C GLY A 74 -3.11 0.74 -3.90
N PHE A 75 -3.04 2.06 -4.11
CA PHE A 75 -2.87 3.06 -3.06
C PHE A 75 -3.96 4.11 -3.12
N LEU A 76 -4.48 4.52 -1.96
CA LEU A 76 -5.39 5.65 -1.83
C LEU A 76 -4.83 6.65 -0.81
N LEU A 77 -4.75 7.93 -1.22
CA LEU A 77 -4.27 9.01 -0.36
C LEU A 77 -5.46 9.80 0.19
N TYR A 78 -5.66 9.74 1.51
CA TYR A 78 -6.61 10.62 2.20
C TYR A 78 -5.89 11.88 2.66
N VAL A 79 -6.47 13.03 2.38
CA VAL A 79 -5.92 14.34 2.77
C VAL A 79 -6.97 15.09 3.56
N SER A 80 -6.58 15.64 4.70
CA SER A 80 -7.42 16.51 5.51
C SER A 80 -6.57 17.59 6.19
N GLU A 81 -7.21 18.64 6.68
CA GLU A 81 -6.57 19.71 7.44
C GLU A 81 -7.18 19.80 8.83
N TYR A 82 -6.34 20.03 9.83
CA TYR A 82 -6.80 20.25 11.20
C TYR A 82 -5.96 21.32 11.90
N GLN A 83 -6.58 21.98 12.88
CA GLN A 83 -5.92 22.92 13.78
C GLN A 83 -5.41 22.15 15.00
N GLY A 84 -4.10 22.17 15.23
CA GLY A 84 -3.50 21.55 16.41
C GLY A 84 -3.88 22.32 17.68
N LYS A 85 -4.63 21.70 18.60
CA LYS A 85 -5.15 22.36 19.82
C LYS A 85 -4.36 22.06 21.10
N GLY A 86 -3.11 21.60 21.00
CA GLY A 86 -2.32 21.25 22.19
C GLY A 86 -0.89 20.79 21.87
N PRO A 87 -0.13 20.38 22.90
CA PRO A 87 1.27 19.98 22.74
C PRO A 87 1.43 18.69 21.92
N TYR A 88 0.42 17.84 21.84
CA TYR A 88 0.41 16.65 20.98
C TYR A 88 -1.01 16.35 20.50
N SER A 89 -1.12 15.62 19.40
CA SER A 89 -2.40 15.12 18.88
C SER A 89 -2.34 13.60 18.77
N ILE A 90 -3.45 12.92 19.07
CA ILE A 90 -3.55 11.45 18.95
C ILE A 90 -4.43 11.15 17.75
N LEU A 91 -3.88 10.45 16.76
CA LEU A 91 -4.62 9.90 15.64
C LEU A 91 -5.05 8.47 15.97
N SER A 92 -6.35 8.22 15.88
CA SER A 92 -6.93 6.88 15.98
C SER A 92 -7.70 6.58 14.70
N ILE A 93 -7.35 5.47 14.04
CA ILE A 93 -8.09 4.96 12.89
C ILE A 93 -8.71 3.63 13.32
N PRO A 94 -10.03 3.59 13.59
CA PRO A 94 -10.66 2.39 14.15
C PRO A 94 -10.52 1.14 13.28
N LYS A 95 -10.48 1.33 11.96
CA LYS A 95 -10.41 0.24 10.99
C LYS A 95 -9.57 0.65 9.79
N VAL A 96 -8.45 -0.04 9.58
CA VAL A 96 -7.57 0.12 8.41
C VAL A 96 -7.62 -1.17 7.59
N HIS A 97 -7.77 -1.03 6.27
CA HIS A 97 -7.66 -2.13 5.30
C HIS A 97 -6.63 -1.76 4.23
N ASP A 98 -5.41 -2.28 4.24
CA ASP A 98 -4.79 -3.17 5.22
C ASP A 98 -3.68 -2.49 6.04
N ARG A 99 -3.06 -1.44 5.48
CA ARG A 99 -2.00 -0.67 6.13
C ARG A 99 -2.11 0.81 5.75
N ALA A 100 -1.93 1.68 6.74
CA ALA A 100 -1.93 3.13 6.57
C ALA A 100 -0.59 3.72 7.01
N GLN A 101 0.04 4.50 6.13
CA GLN A 101 1.19 5.34 6.46
C GLN A 101 0.72 6.76 6.68
N VAL A 102 1.06 7.34 7.83
CA VAL A 102 0.59 8.65 8.24
C VAL A 102 1.73 9.65 8.09
N PHE A 103 1.42 10.75 7.42
CA PHE A 103 2.31 11.86 7.20
C PHE A 103 1.62 13.16 7.60
N VAL A 104 2.40 14.10 8.11
CA VAL A 104 1.93 15.44 8.46
C VAL A 104 2.85 16.47 7.85
N SER A 105 2.27 17.59 7.43
CA SER A 105 3.02 18.71 6.86
C SER A 105 2.37 20.01 7.27
N CYS A 106 3.15 21.08 7.27
CA CYS A 106 2.67 22.44 7.45
C CYS A 106 3.13 23.31 6.30
N SER A 107 2.35 24.34 6.00
CA SER A 107 2.66 25.32 4.97
C SER A 107 3.58 26.43 5.53
N LEU A 108 4.69 26.04 6.17
CA LEU A 108 5.75 26.97 6.53
C LEU A 108 6.64 27.15 5.31
N ASP A 109 6.55 28.32 4.67
CA ASP A 109 7.43 28.81 3.59
C ASP A 109 7.74 27.80 2.47
N ASP A 110 6.80 27.62 1.55
CA ASP A 110 6.94 27.04 0.18
C ASP A 110 7.61 25.65 0.04
N VAL A 111 8.12 25.08 1.14
CA VAL A 111 8.84 23.82 1.23
C VAL A 111 8.01 22.90 2.11
N ARG A 112 7.16 22.09 1.45
CA ARG A 112 6.34 21.08 2.13
C ARG A 112 7.23 19.94 2.62
N ASN A 113 7.85 20.11 3.79
CA ASN A 113 8.54 19.01 4.45
C ASN A 113 7.51 18.07 5.05
N GLN A 114 7.25 16.97 4.34
CA GLN A 114 6.36 15.92 4.81
C GLN A 114 7.06 15.10 5.89
N ILE A 115 6.54 15.15 7.11
CA ILE A 115 7.06 14.42 8.26
C ILE A 115 6.31 13.11 8.39
N TYR A 116 7.03 12.00 8.38
CA TYR A 116 6.47 10.68 8.65
C TYR A 116 6.13 10.55 10.13
N ALA A 117 4.85 10.36 10.44
CA ALA A 117 4.37 10.23 11.81
C ALA A 117 4.36 8.76 12.26
N GLY A 118 4.09 7.81 11.35
CA GLY A 118 4.08 6.39 11.68
C GLY A 118 3.20 5.55 10.76
N VAL A 119 2.97 4.30 11.18
CA VAL A 119 2.15 3.30 10.48
C VAL A 119 1.07 2.77 11.40
N ILE A 120 -0.11 2.56 10.85
CA ILE A 120 -1.23 1.84 11.47
C ILE A 120 -1.53 0.63 10.59
N GLU A 121 -1.61 -0.55 11.20
CA GLU A 121 -1.86 -1.81 10.52
C GLU A 121 -3.23 -2.37 10.91
N ARG A 122 -3.87 -3.12 10.01
CA ARG A 122 -5.17 -3.75 10.25
C ARG A 122 -5.27 -4.52 11.57
N TRP A 123 -4.20 -5.21 11.95
CA TRP A 123 -4.14 -6.07 13.14
C TRP A 123 -3.72 -5.32 14.41
N SER A 124 -3.39 -4.03 14.30
CA SER A 124 -2.91 -3.21 15.41
C SER A 124 -3.80 -1.98 15.59
N SER A 125 -4.67 -2.00 16.60
CA SER A 125 -5.50 -0.85 16.99
C SER A 125 -4.73 0.21 17.78
N LYS A 126 -3.42 0.31 17.56
CA LYS A 126 -2.58 1.30 18.24
C LYS A 126 -2.93 2.70 17.75
N THR A 127 -3.14 3.60 18.71
CA THR A 127 -3.23 5.01 18.42
C THR A 127 -1.83 5.55 18.11
N LEU A 128 -1.78 6.50 17.17
CA LEU A 128 -0.54 7.13 16.75
C LEU A 128 -0.44 8.53 17.35
N GLN A 129 0.61 8.79 18.12
CA GLN A 129 0.93 10.15 18.54
C GLN A 129 1.54 10.91 17.36
N ILE A 130 0.87 11.98 16.96
CA ILE A 130 1.34 12.86 15.90
C ILE A 130 2.39 13.80 16.51
N PRO A 131 3.56 13.96 15.87
CA PRO A 131 4.60 14.86 16.36
C PRO A 131 4.06 16.29 16.47
N THR A 132 4.50 17.01 17.50
CA THR A 132 4.20 18.42 17.68
C THR A 132 4.81 19.21 16.53
N LEU A 133 3.98 19.93 15.79
CA LEU A 133 4.43 20.84 14.76
C LEU A 133 4.13 22.27 15.21
N ASN A 134 5.17 23.10 15.30
CA ASN A 134 5.02 24.52 15.62
C ASN A 134 4.60 25.27 14.36
N CYS A 135 3.33 25.10 13.97
CA CYS A 135 2.78 25.67 12.75
C CYS A 135 1.91 26.88 13.07
N SER A 136 2.09 27.95 12.29
CA SER A 136 1.23 29.14 12.32
C SER A 136 -0.08 28.92 11.54
N SER A 137 -0.15 27.85 10.74
CA SER A 137 -1.26 27.50 9.85
C SER A 137 -1.92 26.16 10.24
N ASN A 138 -2.98 25.79 9.52
CA ASN A 138 -3.51 24.42 9.51
C ASN A 138 -2.38 23.40 9.27
N ILE A 139 -2.50 22.26 9.95
CA ILE A 139 -1.67 21.07 9.72
C ILE A 139 -2.39 20.21 8.69
N ARG A 140 -1.68 19.86 7.62
CA ARG A 140 -2.17 18.95 6.58
C ARG A 140 -1.80 17.53 6.97
N LEU A 141 -2.83 16.73 7.25
CA LEU A 141 -2.75 15.30 7.51
C LEU A 141 -2.90 14.54 6.19
N SER A 142 -1.97 13.64 5.91
CA SER A 142 -1.96 12.80 4.71
C SER A 142 -1.80 11.34 5.13
N ILE A 143 -2.79 10.52 4.79
CA ILE A 143 -2.83 9.10 5.14
C ILE A 143 -2.81 8.29 3.84
N LEU A 144 -1.70 7.63 3.58
CA LEU A 144 -1.53 6.74 2.43
C LEU A 144 -1.95 5.32 2.82
N VAL A 145 -3.07 4.86 2.29
CA VAL A 145 -3.61 3.53 2.54
C VAL A 145 -3.23 2.59 1.41
N ILE A 146 -2.75 1.41 1.79
CA ILE A 146 -2.36 0.33 0.90
C ILE A 146 -3.34 -0.82 1.12
N VAL A 147 -4.03 -1.22 0.05
CA VAL A 147 -4.83 -2.44 0.05
C VAL A 147 -3.95 -3.57 -0.43
N MET A 148 -3.62 -4.49 0.47
CA MET A 148 -2.68 -5.58 0.19
C MET A 148 -3.39 -6.82 -0.33
N ASN A 149 -4.70 -7.01 -0.06
CA ASN A 149 -5.50 -8.09 -0.64
C ASN A 149 -7.00 -7.77 -0.68
N PHE A 150 -7.64 -8.00 -1.83
CA PHE A 150 -9.12 -7.95 -1.96
C PHE A 150 -9.81 -9.19 -1.36
N PHE A 151 -9.04 -10.22 -0.99
CA PHE A 151 -9.56 -11.55 -0.59
C PHE A 151 -9.85 -11.72 0.91
N CYS A 152 -9.68 -10.69 1.74
CA CYS A 152 -9.88 -10.81 3.20
C CYS A 152 -11.19 -10.15 3.67
N LYS A 153 -12.27 -10.44 2.94
CA LYS A 153 -13.66 -10.39 3.43
C LYS A 153 -14.24 -11.80 3.23
N VAL A 154 -14.06 -12.65 4.24
CA VAL A 154 -14.93 -13.81 4.50
C VAL A 154 -15.51 -13.59 5.88
#